data_AF-A0A7C6XPC2-F1
#
_entry.id   AF-A0A7C6XPC2-F1
#
_cell.length_a   1.000
_cell.length_b   1.000
_cell.length_c   1.000
_cell.angle_alpha   90.00
_cell.angle_beta   90.00
_cell.angle_gamma   90.00
#
_symmetry.space_group_name_H-M   'P 1'
#
loop_
_entity.id
_entity.type
_entity.pdbx_description
1 polymer ?
#
loop_
_entity_poly.entity_id
_entity_poly.type
_entity_poly.pdbx_seq_one_letter_code
_entity_poly.pdbx_strand_id
1 'polypeptide(L)'
;MLAEVLDELETVRIANENRVRQLTRTEADSDGEERGFGLTLDNPMVQKLVTSVEALAQAEHEATLNLQRAMRAHPLGPWVKSQAGVGEKQAARLLATIGDPFWNDLHDRPRTVSELWAFAGYAVHDGHAQARRRGERSNWSADAKMRTYLIAVSCVKQSAEKSKYRRVYDEGRAKYADAAHPHDCKRCGPAGKPALAGSPLSAGHQHNRAIRLISKELLKDLWIASRDLYAQKEPI
;
A
#
# COMPACT_ATOMS: atom_id res chain seq x y z
N MET A 1 -12.43 10.53 -6.69
CA MET A 1 -13.70 10.80 -5.98
C MET A 1 -14.01 9.77 -4.90
N LEU A 2 -14.54 8.56 -5.15
CA LEU A 2 -14.93 7.64 -4.05
C LEU A 2 -13.77 7.20 -3.14
N ALA A 3 -12.59 6.97 -3.69
CA ALA A 3 -11.40 6.61 -2.91
C ALA A 3 -10.92 7.78 -2.02
N GLU A 4 -11.03 9.02 -2.51
CA GLU A 4 -10.64 10.23 -1.78
C GLU A 4 -11.61 10.48 -0.61
N VAL A 5 -12.92 10.39 -0.85
CA VAL A 5 -13.93 10.50 0.22
C VAL A 5 -13.64 9.52 1.36
N LEU A 6 -13.29 8.27 1.03
CA LEU A 6 -12.94 7.29 2.04
C LEU A 6 -11.63 7.64 2.77
N ASP A 7 -10.60 8.13 2.07
CA ASP A 7 -9.34 8.56 2.67
C ASP A 7 -9.53 9.76 3.62
N GLU A 8 -10.39 10.71 3.26
CA GLU A 8 -10.75 11.86 4.09
C GLU A 8 -11.50 11.44 5.35
N LEU A 9 -12.50 10.57 5.22
CA LEU A 9 -13.25 10.03 6.36
C LEU A 9 -12.33 9.24 7.31
N GLU A 10 -11.46 8.36 6.77
CA GLU A 10 -10.46 7.63 7.56
C GLU A 10 -9.54 8.61 8.33
N THR A 11 -9.10 9.69 7.68
CA THR A 11 -8.22 10.69 8.30
C THR A 11 -8.92 11.41 9.45
N VAL A 12 -10.14 11.89 9.22
CA VAL A 12 -10.91 12.63 10.24
C VAL A 12 -11.27 11.72 11.41
N ARG A 13 -11.70 10.48 11.15
CA ARG A 13 -11.99 9.50 12.22
C ARG A 13 -10.76 9.24 13.08
N ILE A 14 -9.62 8.87 12.47
CA ILE A 14 -8.37 8.57 13.20
C ILE A 14 -7.94 9.77 14.04
N ALA A 15 -8.02 10.98 13.49
CA ALA A 15 -7.68 12.19 14.24
C ALA A 15 -8.59 12.39 15.46
N ASN A 16 -9.89 12.09 15.36
CA ASN A 16 -10.81 12.19 16.49
C ASN A 16 -10.61 11.06 17.52
N GLU A 17 -10.32 9.83 17.09
CA GLU A 17 -9.94 8.75 18.00
C GLU A 17 -8.68 9.07 18.79
N ASN A 18 -7.66 9.63 18.12
CA ASN A 18 -6.44 10.05 18.79
C ASN A 18 -6.70 11.15 19.84
N ARG A 19 -7.65 12.05 19.58
CA ARG A 19 -8.08 13.06 20.57
C ARG A 19 -8.78 12.41 21.76
N VAL A 20 -9.70 11.46 21.55
CA VAL A 20 -10.32 10.70 22.64
C VAL A 20 -9.24 10.03 23.49
N ARG A 21 -8.31 9.31 22.84
CA ARG A 21 -7.19 8.64 23.54
C ARG A 21 -6.35 9.63 24.34
N GLN A 22 -6.04 10.80 23.80
CA GLN A 22 -5.26 11.82 24.51
C GLN A 22 -6.03 12.37 25.73
N LEU A 23 -7.34 12.57 25.60
CA LEU A 23 -8.17 13.05 26.71
C LEU A 23 -8.26 12.03 27.85
N THR A 24 -8.35 10.73 27.52
CA THR A 24 -8.60 9.67 28.50
C THR A 24 -7.35 8.97 29.02
N ARG A 25 -6.19 9.22 28.41
CA ARG A 25 -4.95 8.56 28.81
C ARG A 25 -4.53 9.01 30.21
N THR A 26 -4.18 8.04 31.05
CA THR A 26 -3.71 8.22 32.43
C THR A 26 -2.31 7.64 32.66
N GLU A 27 -1.72 6.98 31.66
CA GLU A 27 -0.41 6.34 31.77
C GLU A 27 0.71 7.27 31.30
N ALA A 28 1.83 7.25 32.03
CA ALA A 28 3.07 7.88 31.62
C ALA A 28 3.58 7.31 30.27
N ASP A 29 4.24 8.16 29.49
CA ASP A 29 4.98 7.75 28.30
C ASP A 29 6.24 6.95 28.66
N SER A 30 6.91 6.39 27.65
CA SER A 30 8.17 5.63 27.83
C SER A 30 9.32 6.45 28.43
N ASP A 31 9.19 7.78 28.45
CA ASP A 31 10.10 8.73 29.08
C ASP A 31 9.64 9.16 30.49
N GLY A 32 8.53 8.62 30.98
CA GLY A 32 7.97 8.92 32.30
C GLY A 32 7.06 10.15 32.35
N GLU A 33 6.82 10.85 31.23
CA GLU A 33 5.95 12.04 31.21
C GLU A 33 4.47 11.66 31.03
N GLU A 34 3.58 12.22 31.85
CA GLU A 34 2.14 12.11 31.65
C GLU A 34 1.65 13.22 30.72
N ARG A 35 1.31 12.84 29.48
CA ARG A 35 0.82 13.77 28.44
C ARG A 35 -0.69 13.67 28.18
N GLY A 36 -1.38 12.82 28.92
CA GLY A 36 -2.84 12.66 28.86
C GLY A 36 -3.57 13.62 29.80
N PHE A 37 -4.84 13.90 29.52
CA PHE A 37 -5.64 14.80 30.37
C PHE A 37 -6.36 14.08 31.53
N GLY A 38 -6.28 12.74 31.59
CA GLY A 38 -6.84 11.94 32.67
C GLY A 38 -8.37 12.03 32.83
N LEU A 39 -9.09 12.47 31.79
CA LEU A 39 -10.55 12.54 31.84
C LEU A 39 -11.16 11.13 31.76
N THR A 40 -12.27 10.92 32.47
CA THR A 40 -13.02 9.66 32.36
C THR A 40 -13.89 9.65 31.11
N LEU A 41 -14.29 8.46 30.66
CA LEU A 41 -15.26 8.30 29.57
C LEU A 41 -16.64 8.86 29.92
N ASP A 42 -16.96 9.01 31.21
CA ASP A 42 -18.20 9.62 31.68
C ASP A 42 -18.20 11.15 31.61
N ASN A 43 -17.06 11.77 31.31
CA ASN A 43 -17.00 13.22 31.12
C ASN A 43 -17.90 13.63 29.93
N PRO A 44 -18.84 14.58 30.10
CA PRO A 44 -19.78 14.95 29.04
C PRO A 44 -19.13 15.41 27.73
N MET A 45 -17.93 16.00 27.77
CA MET A 45 -17.21 16.38 26.56
C MET A 45 -16.60 15.17 25.85
N VAL A 46 -16.05 14.23 26.62
CA VAL A 46 -15.48 12.99 26.10
C VAL A 46 -16.59 12.15 25.45
N GLN A 47 -17.76 12.04 26.10
CA GLN A 47 -18.93 11.36 25.54
C GLN A 47 -19.35 11.93 24.19
N LYS A 48 -19.47 13.27 24.06
CA LYS A 48 -19.80 13.91 22.78
C LYS A 48 -18.78 13.59 21.67
N LEU A 49 -17.50 13.55 22.02
CA LEU A 49 -16.45 13.20 21.07
C LEU A 49 -16.52 11.72 20.67
N VAL A 50 -16.78 10.82 21.62
CA VAL A 50 -17.01 9.39 21.36
C VAL A 50 -18.20 9.20 20.40
N THR A 51 -19.34 9.85 20.65
CA THR A 51 -20.50 9.80 19.74
C THR A 51 -20.14 10.32 18.33
N SER A 52 -19.30 11.34 18.24
CA SER A 52 -18.82 11.87 16.94
C SER A 52 -17.91 10.87 16.23
N VAL A 53 -17.04 10.18 16.96
CA VAL A 53 -16.18 9.10 16.43
C VAL A 53 -17.02 7.94 15.90
N GLU A 54 -18.06 7.53 16.63
CA GLU A 54 -18.99 6.47 16.20
C GLU A 54 -19.71 6.84 14.90
N ALA A 55 -20.21 8.07 14.80
CA ALA A 55 -20.83 8.57 13.57
C ALA A 55 -19.84 8.59 12.38
N LEU A 56 -18.60 9.00 12.61
CA LEU A 56 -17.54 8.96 11.59
C LEU A 56 -17.18 7.53 11.18
N ALA A 57 -17.16 6.59 12.12
CA ALA A 57 -16.91 5.17 11.83
C ALA A 57 -18.01 4.57 10.96
N GLN A 58 -19.28 4.92 11.21
CA GLN A 58 -20.40 4.51 10.38
C GLN A 58 -20.30 5.11 8.96
N ALA A 59 -19.99 6.40 8.84
CA ALA A 59 -19.80 7.05 7.54
C ALA A 59 -18.62 6.43 6.74
N GLU A 60 -17.50 6.13 7.40
CA GLU A 60 -16.36 5.44 6.80
C GLU A 60 -16.75 4.03 6.30
N HIS A 61 -17.55 3.31 7.09
CA HIS A 61 -18.05 1.99 6.71
C HIS A 61 -18.90 2.07 5.43
N GLU A 62 -19.83 3.02 5.35
CA GLU A 62 -20.66 3.24 4.17
C GLU A 62 -19.85 3.64 2.94
N ALA A 63 -18.87 4.54 3.11
CA ALA A 63 -17.94 4.91 2.06
C ALA A 63 -17.12 3.70 1.56
N THR A 64 -16.70 2.82 2.47
CA THR A 64 -16.02 1.56 2.12
C THR A 64 -16.91 0.67 1.26
N LEU A 65 -18.16 0.48 1.65
CA LEU A 65 -19.12 -0.34 0.88
C LEU A 65 -19.37 0.25 -0.51
N ASN A 66 -19.52 1.57 -0.62
CA ASN A 66 -19.73 2.25 -1.90
C ASN A 66 -18.50 2.09 -2.82
N LEU A 67 -17.29 2.25 -2.29
CA LEU A 67 -16.06 2.03 -3.04
C LEU A 67 -15.95 0.57 -3.54
N GLN A 68 -16.27 -0.40 -2.68
CA GLN A 68 -16.25 -1.82 -3.06
C GLN A 68 -17.30 -2.15 -4.13
N ARG A 69 -18.52 -1.61 -4.02
CA ARG A 69 -19.56 -1.74 -5.05
C ARG A 69 -19.08 -1.18 -6.40
N ALA A 70 -18.46 0.01 -6.40
CA ALA A 70 -17.88 0.59 -7.60
C ALA A 70 -16.79 -0.31 -8.20
N MET A 71 -15.92 -0.90 -7.36
CA MET A 71 -14.91 -1.86 -7.83
C MET A 71 -15.52 -3.11 -8.47
N ARG A 72 -16.61 -3.63 -7.91
CA ARG A 72 -17.31 -4.79 -8.51
C ARG A 72 -17.90 -4.48 -9.87
N ALA A 73 -18.40 -3.26 -10.07
CA ALA A 73 -18.96 -2.79 -11.34
C ALA A 73 -17.88 -2.37 -12.36
N HIS A 74 -16.66 -2.10 -11.91
CA HIS A 74 -15.55 -1.70 -12.76
C HIS A 74 -15.18 -2.82 -13.77
N PRO A 75 -14.73 -2.50 -15.00
CA PRO A 75 -14.31 -3.51 -15.98
C PRO A 75 -13.25 -4.50 -15.49
N LEU A 76 -12.35 -4.06 -14.62
CA LEU A 76 -11.35 -4.92 -13.95
C LEU A 76 -11.86 -5.66 -12.70
N GLY A 77 -13.12 -5.49 -12.32
CA GLY A 77 -13.76 -6.13 -11.18
C GLY A 77 -13.69 -7.67 -11.22
N PRO A 78 -14.03 -8.33 -12.35
CA PRO A 78 -13.88 -9.77 -12.50
C PRO A 78 -12.44 -10.24 -12.29
N TRP A 79 -11.47 -9.49 -12.83
CA TRP A 79 -10.05 -9.78 -12.61
C TRP A 79 -9.71 -9.67 -11.11
N VAL A 80 -10.05 -8.57 -10.45
CA VAL A 80 -9.80 -8.39 -9.00
C VAL A 80 -10.38 -9.54 -8.18
N LYS A 81 -11.64 -9.91 -8.44
CA LYS A 81 -12.35 -11.01 -7.74
C LYS A 81 -11.64 -12.36 -7.89
N SER A 82 -11.02 -12.62 -9.03
CA SER A 82 -10.31 -13.88 -9.29
C SER A 82 -8.93 -13.96 -8.60
N GLN A 83 -8.39 -12.85 -8.11
CA GLN A 83 -7.05 -12.82 -7.52
C GLN A 83 -7.08 -12.99 -5.99
N ALA A 84 -6.64 -14.14 -5.49
CA ALA A 84 -6.53 -14.37 -4.05
C ALA A 84 -5.53 -13.39 -3.40
N GLY A 85 -6.02 -12.63 -2.42
CA GLY A 85 -5.26 -11.63 -1.66
C GLY A 85 -5.39 -10.19 -2.17
N VAL A 86 -6.03 -9.97 -3.34
CA VAL A 86 -6.31 -8.63 -3.87
C VAL A 86 -7.69 -8.19 -3.43
N GLY A 87 -7.75 -7.41 -2.35
CA GLY A 87 -9.02 -6.92 -1.79
C GLY A 87 -9.60 -5.75 -2.59
N GLU A 88 -10.92 -5.74 -2.79
CA GLU A 88 -11.65 -4.71 -3.55
C GLU A 88 -11.34 -3.28 -3.09
N LYS A 89 -11.29 -3.03 -1.76
CA LYS A 89 -10.99 -1.71 -1.19
C LYS A 89 -9.63 -1.18 -1.64
N GLN A 90 -8.59 -2.00 -1.53
CA GLN A 90 -7.23 -1.58 -1.88
C GLN A 90 -7.03 -1.54 -3.40
N ALA A 91 -7.64 -2.46 -4.15
CA ALA A 91 -7.61 -2.44 -5.61
C ALA A 91 -8.26 -1.17 -6.17
N ALA A 92 -9.42 -0.78 -5.64
CA ALA A 92 -10.12 0.44 -6.04
C ALA A 92 -9.30 1.70 -5.72
N ARG A 93 -8.69 1.76 -4.54
CA ARG A 93 -7.77 2.85 -4.17
C ARG A 93 -6.56 2.92 -5.08
N LEU A 94 -5.96 1.78 -5.41
CA LEU A 94 -4.83 1.74 -6.34
C LEU A 94 -5.23 2.27 -7.72
N LEU A 95 -6.34 1.77 -8.28
CA LEU A 95 -6.86 2.22 -9.58
C LEU A 95 -7.20 3.72 -9.59
N ALA A 96 -7.80 4.23 -8.51
CA ALA A 96 -8.06 5.67 -8.37
C ALA A 96 -6.77 6.50 -8.41
N THR A 97 -5.64 5.96 -7.92
CA THR A 97 -4.35 6.67 -7.96
C THR A 97 -3.62 6.51 -9.30
N ILE A 98 -3.66 5.33 -9.92
CA ILE A 98 -2.87 5.07 -11.14
C ILE A 98 -3.62 5.38 -12.45
N GLY A 99 -4.93 5.59 -12.37
CA GLY A 99 -5.80 5.73 -13.54
C GLY A 99 -5.93 4.40 -14.28
N ASP A 100 -5.92 4.47 -15.61
CA ASP A 100 -5.86 3.28 -16.44
C ASP A 100 -4.48 2.58 -16.29
N PRO A 101 -4.45 1.28 -15.94
CA PRO A 101 -3.20 0.53 -15.86
C PRO A 101 -2.48 0.36 -17.20
N PHE A 102 -3.16 0.46 -18.34
CA PHE A 102 -2.63 0.25 -19.69
C PHE A 102 -2.58 1.53 -20.53
N TRP A 103 -3.50 2.48 -20.36
CA TRP A 103 -3.48 3.73 -21.11
C TRP A 103 -2.66 4.83 -20.41
N ASN A 104 -1.97 5.68 -21.18
CA ASN A 104 -1.26 6.86 -20.69
C ASN A 104 -1.98 8.12 -21.19
N ASP A 105 -2.82 8.71 -20.34
CA ASP A 105 -3.57 9.93 -20.69
C ASP A 105 -2.66 11.13 -21.02
N LEU A 106 -1.46 11.21 -20.41
CA LEU A 106 -0.54 12.33 -20.64
C LEU A 106 0.07 12.31 -22.05
N HIS A 107 0.26 11.12 -22.61
CA HIS A 107 0.88 10.93 -23.93
C HIS A 107 -0.07 10.37 -24.97
N ASP A 108 -1.35 10.23 -24.61
CA ASP A 108 -2.43 9.67 -25.43
C ASP A 108 -2.03 8.39 -26.18
N ARG A 109 -1.45 7.44 -25.44
CA ARG A 109 -1.01 6.15 -26.00
C ARG A 109 -1.02 5.04 -24.95
N PRO A 110 -0.92 3.77 -25.36
CA PRO A 110 -0.59 2.69 -24.45
C PRO A 110 0.70 2.97 -23.67
N ARG A 111 0.65 2.80 -22.35
CA ARG A 111 1.82 2.79 -21.48
C ARG A 111 2.50 1.43 -21.52
N THR A 112 3.80 1.38 -21.30
CA THR A 112 4.51 0.13 -21.04
C THR A 112 4.37 -0.27 -19.57
N VAL A 113 4.56 -1.57 -19.28
CA VAL A 113 4.62 -2.06 -17.89
C VAL A 113 5.71 -1.33 -17.08
N SER A 114 6.85 -1.03 -17.72
CA SER A 114 7.95 -0.31 -17.09
C SER A 114 7.57 1.12 -16.68
N GLU A 115 6.75 1.81 -17.49
CA GLU A 115 6.20 3.14 -17.14
C GLU A 115 5.23 3.06 -15.95
N LEU A 116 4.43 1.99 -15.86
CA LEU A 116 3.59 1.74 -14.67
C LEU A 116 4.43 1.48 -13.42
N TRP A 117 5.48 0.66 -13.53
CA TRP A 117 6.40 0.45 -12.42
C TRP A 117 7.13 1.73 -12.02
N ALA A 118 7.56 2.56 -12.97
CA ALA A 118 8.21 3.84 -12.68
C ALA A 118 7.26 4.79 -11.93
N PHE A 119 6.02 4.93 -12.41
CA PHE A 119 4.99 5.73 -11.75
C PHE A 119 4.70 5.25 -10.33
N ALA A 120 4.61 3.94 -10.12
CA ALA A 120 4.34 3.34 -8.80
C ALA A 120 5.59 3.21 -7.91
N GLY A 121 6.75 3.76 -8.29
CA GLY A 121 7.96 3.74 -7.45
C GLY A 121 8.70 2.40 -7.39
N TYR A 122 8.47 1.55 -8.40
CA TYR A 122 9.03 0.20 -8.57
C TYR A 122 10.03 0.07 -9.73
N ALA A 123 10.37 1.16 -10.40
CA ALA A 123 11.49 1.16 -11.34
C ALA A 123 12.84 0.98 -10.63
N VAL A 124 13.80 0.49 -11.40
CA VAL A 124 15.21 0.36 -11.01
C VAL A 124 16.00 1.21 -12.00
N HIS A 125 16.79 2.15 -11.48
CA HIS A 125 17.68 3.03 -12.25
C HIS A 125 19.11 2.71 -11.83
N ASP A 126 19.97 2.38 -12.79
CA ASP A 126 21.38 2.02 -12.57
C ASP A 126 21.59 0.93 -11.50
N GLY A 127 20.71 -0.08 -11.49
CA GLY A 127 20.74 -1.16 -10.49
C GLY A 127 20.20 -0.79 -9.11
N HIS A 128 19.76 0.45 -8.90
CA HIS A 128 19.22 0.94 -7.63
C HIS A 128 17.70 1.18 -7.69
N ALA A 129 17.00 0.82 -6.61
CA ALA A 129 15.59 1.15 -6.47
C ALA A 129 15.39 2.66 -6.27
N GLN A 130 14.33 3.23 -6.84
CA GLN A 130 13.94 4.63 -6.60
C GLN A 130 13.82 4.92 -5.10
N ALA A 131 14.51 5.98 -4.67
CA ALA A 131 14.52 6.48 -3.30
C ALA A 131 14.20 7.98 -3.29
N ARG A 132 13.56 8.45 -2.22
CA ARG A 132 13.37 9.89 -2.00
C ARG A 132 14.71 10.53 -1.67
N ARG A 133 14.95 11.73 -2.21
CA ARG A 133 16.11 12.56 -1.90
C ARG A 133 15.63 13.86 -1.26
N ARG A 134 16.35 14.32 -0.24
CA ARG A 134 15.99 15.55 0.48
C ARG A 134 16.11 16.73 -0.49
N GLY A 135 15.09 17.59 -0.54
CA GLY A 135 15.06 18.75 -1.42
C GLY A 135 14.60 18.47 -2.86
N GLU A 136 14.35 17.22 -3.23
CA GLU A 136 13.90 16.84 -4.57
C GLU A 136 12.46 16.32 -4.54
N ARG A 137 11.64 16.80 -5.50
CA ARG A 137 10.31 16.23 -5.73
C ARG A 137 10.46 14.82 -6.30
N SER A 138 9.76 13.86 -5.71
CA SER A 138 9.78 12.48 -6.21
C SER A 138 9.11 12.39 -7.57
N ASN A 139 9.70 11.62 -8.49
CA ASN A 139 9.16 11.35 -9.83
C ASN A 139 8.21 10.14 -9.90
N TRP A 140 7.65 9.75 -8.75
CA TRP A 140 6.75 8.60 -8.61
C TRP A 140 5.67 8.90 -7.56
N SER A 141 4.52 8.23 -7.67
CA SER A 141 3.38 8.40 -6.77
C SER A 141 3.58 7.65 -5.45
N ALA A 142 3.68 8.41 -4.36
CA ALA A 142 3.74 7.92 -2.98
C ALA A 142 2.62 6.92 -2.68
N ASP A 143 1.41 7.30 -3.07
CA ASP A 143 0.19 6.56 -2.79
C ASP A 143 0.13 5.29 -3.63
N ALA A 144 0.47 5.35 -4.92
CA ALA A 144 0.47 4.16 -5.76
C ALA A 144 1.42 3.09 -5.20
N LYS A 145 2.61 3.50 -4.75
CA LYS A 145 3.57 2.60 -4.10
C LYS A 145 3.01 2.00 -2.82
N MET A 146 2.44 2.83 -1.96
CA MET A 146 1.85 2.40 -0.69
C MET A 146 0.70 1.42 -0.92
N ARG A 147 -0.27 1.75 -1.79
CA ARG A 147 -1.43 0.89 -2.08
C ARG A 147 -0.99 -0.44 -2.68
N THR A 148 -0.04 -0.43 -3.62
CA THR A 148 0.56 -1.65 -4.19
C THR A 148 1.21 -2.51 -3.10
N TYR A 149 1.98 -1.90 -2.20
CA TYR A 149 2.61 -2.61 -1.08
C TYR A 149 1.57 -3.25 -0.15
N LEU A 150 0.50 -2.53 0.20
CA LEU A 150 -0.57 -3.07 1.06
C LEU A 150 -1.27 -4.28 0.45
N ILE A 151 -1.51 -4.26 -0.87
CA ILE A 151 -2.04 -5.42 -1.59
C ILE A 151 -1.02 -6.57 -1.56
N ALA A 152 0.26 -6.30 -1.85
CA ALA A 152 1.30 -7.32 -1.83
C ALA A 152 1.43 -8.02 -0.47
N VAL A 153 1.36 -7.26 0.64
CA VAL A 153 1.35 -7.82 2.00
C VAL A 153 0.12 -8.69 2.26
N SER A 154 -1.06 -8.30 1.76
CA SER A 154 -2.27 -9.13 1.83
C SER A 154 -2.12 -10.44 1.06
N CYS A 155 -1.46 -10.41 -0.09
CA CYS A 155 -1.15 -11.61 -0.88
C CYS A 155 -0.23 -12.60 -0.16
N VAL A 156 0.73 -12.13 0.64
CA VAL A 156 1.60 -13.02 1.44
C VAL A 156 0.81 -13.84 2.46
N LYS A 157 -0.30 -13.31 2.96
CA LYS A 157 -1.17 -14.00 3.94
C LYS A 157 -1.99 -15.14 3.31
N GLN A 158 -1.98 -15.28 1.99
CA GLN A 158 -2.72 -16.33 1.28
C GLN A 158 -1.88 -17.62 1.19
N SER A 159 -2.53 -18.74 0.86
CA SER A 159 -1.82 -20.00 0.55
C SER A 159 -1.20 -19.96 -0.85
N ALA A 160 -0.07 -20.65 -1.02
CA ALA A 160 0.65 -20.76 -2.30
C ALA A 160 -0.17 -21.50 -3.38
N GLU A 161 -1.09 -22.35 -2.97
CA GLU A 161 -2.04 -23.03 -3.86
C GLU A 161 -2.98 -22.02 -4.52
N LYS A 162 -3.59 -21.13 -3.74
CA LYS A 162 -4.65 -20.21 -4.17
C LYS A 162 -4.12 -18.90 -4.76
N SER A 163 -2.94 -18.44 -4.34
CA SER A 163 -2.40 -17.14 -4.75
C SER A 163 -1.09 -17.28 -5.50
N LYS A 164 -1.09 -16.90 -6.78
CA LYS A 164 0.15 -16.80 -7.57
C LYS A 164 1.17 -15.85 -6.94
N TYR A 165 0.70 -14.78 -6.30
CA TYR A 165 1.54 -13.80 -5.63
C TYR A 165 2.24 -14.36 -4.40
N ARG A 166 1.60 -15.32 -3.70
CA ARG A 166 2.26 -16.06 -2.63
C ARG A 166 3.41 -16.92 -3.17
N ARG A 167 3.23 -17.57 -4.32
CA ARG A 167 4.32 -18.33 -4.97
C ARG A 167 5.50 -17.43 -5.33
N VAL A 168 5.23 -16.27 -5.94
CA VAL A 168 6.26 -15.25 -6.26
C VAL A 168 7.00 -14.79 -5.00
N TYR A 169 6.29 -14.65 -3.87
CA TYR A 169 6.93 -14.34 -2.58
C TYR A 169 7.86 -15.46 -2.12
N ASP A 170 7.39 -16.71 -2.11
CA ASP A 170 8.15 -17.87 -1.63
C ASP A 170 9.39 -18.11 -2.52
N GLU A 171 9.25 -18.00 -3.84
CA GLU A 171 10.35 -18.02 -4.80
C GLU A 171 11.35 -16.87 -4.55
N GLY A 172 10.83 -15.66 -4.27
CA GLY A 172 11.65 -14.52 -3.88
C GLY A 172 12.43 -14.75 -2.59
N ARG A 173 11.78 -15.36 -1.58
CA ARG A 173 12.42 -15.72 -0.31
C ARG A 173 13.54 -16.73 -0.52
N ALA A 174 13.33 -17.76 -1.34
CA ALA A 174 14.35 -18.73 -1.70
C ALA A 174 15.51 -18.07 -2.47
N LYS A 175 15.20 -17.27 -3.49
CA LYS A 175 16.19 -16.54 -4.30
C LYS A 175 17.11 -15.64 -3.46
N TYR A 176 16.59 -15.03 -2.40
CA TYR A 176 17.36 -14.09 -1.58
C TYR A 176 17.87 -14.68 -0.27
N ALA A 177 17.68 -15.99 -0.02
CA ALA A 177 18.10 -16.63 1.23
C ALA A 177 19.60 -16.43 1.51
N ASP A 178 20.42 -16.68 0.49
CA ASP A 178 21.89 -16.59 0.58
C ASP A 178 22.45 -15.34 -0.11
N ALA A 179 21.59 -14.37 -0.43
CA ALA A 179 22.03 -13.15 -1.07
C ALA A 179 22.85 -12.28 -0.10
N ALA A 180 23.93 -11.71 -0.61
CA ALA A 180 24.74 -10.73 0.11
C ALA A 180 24.36 -9.29 -0.24
N HIS A 181 24.76 -8.35 0.63
CA HIS A 181 24.69 -6.93 0.36
C HIS A 181 25.65 -6.55 -0.79
N PRO A 182 25.16 -5.96 -1.89
CA PRO A 182 26.06 -5.46 -2.95
C PRO A 182 26.78 -4.17 -2.54
N HIS A 183 26.28 -3.47 -1.53
CA HIS A 183 26.84 -2.24 -0.97
C HIS A 183 26.47 -2.12 0.50
N ASP A 184 27.18 -1.28 1.24
CA ASP A 184 26.92 -1.02 2.66
C ASP A 184 25.46 -0.59 2.91
N CYS A 185 24.78 -1.29 3.81
CA CYS A 185 23.36 -1.15 4.04
C CYS A 185 23.05 -0.60 5.43
N LYS A 186 22.67 0.69 5.46
CA LYS A 186 22.23 1.40 6.67
C LYS A 186 20.94 0.85 7.30
N ARG A 187 20.20 -0.01 6.59
CA ARG A 187 18.92 -0.58 7.06
C ARG A 187 19.07 -1.94 7.75
N CYS A 188 20.17 -2.65 7.50
CA CYS A 188 20.36 -4.01 8.00
C CYS A 188 21.28 -4.08 9.22
N GLY A 189 22.05 -3.03 9.48
CA GLY A 189 22.87 -2.92 10.69
C GLY A 189 22.23 -2.00 11.74
N PRO A 190 22.79 -1.97 12.96
CA PRO A 190 22.36 -1.05 14.02
C PRO A 190 22.41 0.42 13.58
N ALA A 191 21.67 1.28 14.28
CA ALA A 191 21.73 2.72 14.04
C ALA A 191 23.19 3.21 14.10
N GLY A 192 23.65 3.89 13.05
CA GLY A 192 25.04 4.37 12.92
C GLY A 192 26.07 3.32 12.49
N LYS A 193 25.70 2.03 12.37
CA LYS A 193 26.61 0.93 12.00
C LYS A 193 26.02 0.12 10.83
N PRO A 194 26.23 0.53 9.57
CA PRO A 194 25.67 -0.17 8.41
C PRO A 194 26.22 -1.61 8.28
N ALA A 195 25.41 -2.51 7.72
CA ALA A 195 25.89 -3.84 7.34
C ALA A 195 26.81 -3.72 6.11
N LEU A 196 28.02 -4.28 6.16
CA LEU A 196 29.03 -4.11 5.12
C LEU A 196 28.65 -4.85 3.82
N ALA A 197 29.14 -4.37 2.69
CA ALA A 197 29.10 -5.11 1.43
C ALA A 197 29.68 -6.53 1.59
N GLY A 198 29.08 -7.51 0.92
CA GLY A 198 29.42 -8.93 1.06
C GLY A 198 28.79 -9.64 2.27
N SER A 199 28.29 -8.91 3.28
CA SER A 199 27.57 -9.53 4.40
C SER A 199 26.20 -10.07 3.98
N PRO A 200 25.67 -11.13 4.61
CA PRO A 200 24.34 -11.66 4.32
C PRO A 200 23.23 -10.61 4.47
N LEU A 201 22.22 -10.67 3.60
CA LEU A 201 21.02 -9.84 3.75
C LEU A 201 20.26 -10.20 5.04
N SER A 202 19.79 -9.20 5.79
CA SER A 202 18.91 -9.44 6.93
C SER A 202 17.56 -10.03 6.48
N ALA A 203 16.89 -10.78 7.36
CA ALA A 203 15.59 -11.37 7.07
C ALA A 203 14.55 -10.33 6.61
N GLY A 204 14.56 -9.13 7.23
CA GLY A 204 13.69 -8.02 6.85
C GLY A 204 14.02 -7.44 5.47
N HIS A 205 15.30 -7.38 5.08
CA HIS A 205 15.68 -6.93 3.74
C HIS A 205 15.28 -7.96 2.68
N GLN A 206 15.53 -9.24 2.93
CA GLN A 206 15.09 -10.34 2.07
C GLN A 206 13.56 -10.33 1.90
N HIS A 207 12.80 -10.12 2.98
CA HIS A 207 11.34 -9.99 2.95
C HIS A 207 10.89 -8.83 2.05
N ASN A 208 11.48 -7.64 2.24
CA ASN A 208 11.13 -6.47 1.43
C ASN A 208 11.48 -6.63 -0.07
N ARG A 209 12.56 -7.36 -0.40
CA ARG A 209 12.87 -7.71 -1.78
C ARG A 209 11.82 -8.67 -2.37
N ALA A 210 11.38 -9.67 -1.61
CA ALA A 210 10.31 -10.57 -2.04
C ALA A 210 8.97 -9.84 -2.22
N ILE A 211 8.58 -8.94 -1.30
CA ILE A 211 7.39 -8.08 -1.45
C ILE A 211 7.48 -7.21 -2.71
N ARG A 212 8.68 -6.71 -3.04
CA ARG A 212 8.90 -5.94 -4.27
C ARG A 212 8.64 -6.77 -5.53
N LEU A 213 8.98 -8.06 -5.53
CA LEU A 213 8.66 -8.96 -6.65
C LEU A 213 7.15 -9.10 -6.82
N ILE A 214 6.42 -9.35 -5.73
CA ILE A 214 4.95 -9.38 -5.76
C ILE A 214 4.39 -8.07 -6.32
N SER A 215 4.87 -6.94 -5.82
CA SER A 215 4.38 -5.61 -6.20
C SER A 215 4.52 -5.37 -7.71
N LYS A 216 5.66 -5.78 -8.29
CA LYS A 216 5.90 -5.67 -9.73
C LYS A 216 5.01 -6.62 -10.52
N GLU A 217 4.85 -7.86 -10.06
CA GLU A 217 4.00 -8.84 -10.74
C GLU A 217 2.52 -8.42 -10.71
N LEU A 218 2.02 -7.94 -9.56
CA LEU A 218 0.67 -7.39 -9.42
C LEU A 218 0.40 -6.25 -10.42
N LEU A 219 1.31 -5.29 -10.53
CA LEU A 219 1.16 -4.18 -11.48
C LEU A 219 1.21 -4.65 -12.93
N LYS A 220 2.07 -5.62 -13.25
CA LYS A 220 2.16 -6.23 -14.57
C LYS A 220 0.86 -6.94 -14.92
N ASP A 221 0.32 -7.75 -14.02
CA ASP A 221 -0.93 -8.47 -14.26
C ASP A 221 -2.13 -7.53 -14.40
N LEU A 222 -2.15 -6.43 -13.63
CA LEU A 222 -3.16 -5.39 -13.75
C LEU A 222 -3.06 -4.65 -15.10
N TRP A 223 -1.84 -4.38 -15.56
CA TRP A 223 -1.57 -3.82 -16.90
C TRP A 223 -2.06 -4.77 -18.00
N ILE A 224 -1.77 -6.07 -17.89
CA ILE A 224 -2.22 -7.10 -18.85
C ILE A 224 -3.75 -7.16 -18.88
N ALA A 225 -4.38 -7.22 -17.70
CA ALA A 225 -5.84 -7.25 -17.59
C ALA A 225 -6.48 -6.02 -18.21
N SER A 226 -5.90 -4.82 -18.03
CA SER A 226 -6.41 -3.61 -18.69
C SER A 226 -6.22 -3.66 -20.20
N ARG A 227 -5.02 -4.02 -20.69
CA ARG A 227 -4.75 -4.21 -22.13
C ARG A 227 -5.76 -5.14 -22.79
N ASP A 228 -6.04 -6.28 -22.17
CA ASP A 228 -6.93 -7.29 -22.73
C ASP A 228 -8.37 -6.78 -22.85
N LEU A 229 -8.79 -5.82 -22.00
CA LEU A 229 -10.08 -5.12 -22.16
C LEU A 229 -10.12 -4.21 -23.39
N TYR A 230 -9.00 -3.58 -23.76
CA TYR A 230 -8.93 -2.77 -25.00
C TYR A 230 -8.96 -3.67 -26.23
N ALA A 231 -8.22 -4.77 -26.22
CA ALA A 231 -8.21 -5.75 -27.32
C ALA A 231 -9.59 -6.38 -27.60
N GLN A 232 -10.45 -6.47 -26.58
CA GLN A 232 -11.83 -6.96 -26.72
C GLN A 232 -12.81 -5.90 -27.26
N LYS A 233 -12.46 -4.62 -27.22
CA LYS A 233 -13.32 -3.50 -27.65
C LYS A 233 -13.14 -3.11 -29.11
N GLU A 234 -12.00 -3.43 -29.72
CA GLU A 234 -11.79 -3.21 -31.15
C GLU A 234 -12.33 -4.42 -31.94
N PRO A 235 -13.38 -4.24 -32.78
CA PRO A 235 -13.72 -5.26 -33.77
C PRO A 235 -12.62 -5.27 -34.85
N ILE A 236 -12.18 -6.47 -35.22
CA ILE A 236 -11.35 -6.73 -36.42
C ILE A 236 -12.07 -6.20 -37.67
#